data_AF-A0A9P7C6J2-F1
#
_entry.id   AF-A0A9P7C6J2-F1
#
_cell.length_a   1.000
_cell.length_b   1.000
_cell.length_c   1.000
_cell.angle_alpha   90.00
_cell.angle_beta   90.00
_cell.angle_gamma   90.00
#
_symmetry.space_group_name_H-M   'P 1'
#
loop_
_entity.id
_entity.type
_entity.pdbx_description
1 polymer ?
#
loop_
_entity_poly.entity_id
_entity_poly.type
_entity_poly.pdbx_seq_one_letter_code
_entity_poly.pdbx_strand_id
1 'polypeptide(L)'
;MGVQLRQTSGPVLERPGDLAALLTNLEKNDVLFIDEIHRLSPVVEEILYPALEDFQIDILIGEGPAARSVKLDLQPFTLVGATTRAGMLTNPLRDRFGIVQRQEFNRVQELPRIVRRSASILGIDCTADGAGEIARRARGTPRIANRLLRRVRDYAQVKADAEG
;
A
#
# COMPACT_ATOMS: atom_id res chain seq x y z
N MET A 1 -1.86 -2.76 -19.29
CA MET A 1 -0.81 -3.53 -18.60
C MET A 1 -1.50 -4.71 -17.92
N GLY A 2 -1.64 -5.85 -18.60
CA GLY A 2 -2.41 -7.00 -18.15
C GLY A 2 -1.68 -7.89 -17.12
N VAL A 3 -0.98 -7.29 -16.17
CA VAL A 3 -0.25 -7.98 -15.10
C VAL A 3 -1.07 -7.95 -13.81
N GLN A 4 -0.86 -8.92 -12.92
CA GLN A 4 -1.61 -9.00 -11.67
C GLN A 4 -0.95 -8.16 -10.57
N LEU A 5 -1.81 -7.60 -9.71
CA LEU A 5 -1.41 -6.97 -8.46
C LEU A 5 -1.75 -7.94 -7.32
N ARG A 6 -0.73 -8.46 -6.65
CA ARG A 6 -0.86 -9.23 -5.41
C ARG A 6 -0.61 -8.30 -4.22
N GLN A 7 -1.59 -8.16 -3.34
CA GLN A 7 -1.50 -7.25 -2.19
C GLN A 7 -1.49 -8.03 -0.88
N THR A 8 -0.59 -7.63 0.03
CA THR A 8 -0.49 -8.12 1.41
C THR A 8 0.05 -7.00 2.33
N SER A 9 0.30 -7.31 3.60
CA SER A 9 0.95 -6.39 4.54
C SER A 9 1.99 -7.09 5.41
N GLY A 10 2.97 -6.34 5.90
CA GLY A 10 4.03 -6.84 6.78
C GLY A 10 3.51 -7.65 7.97
N PRO A 11 2.51 -7.16 8.72
CA PRO A 11 1.95 -7.89 9.87
C PRO A 11 1.24 -9.20 9.53
N VAL A 12 0.77 -9.35 8.29
CA VAL A 12 0.10 -10.58 7.83
C VAL A 12 1.12 -11.68 7.50
N LEU A 13 2.34 -11.30 7.15
CA LEU A 13 3.42 -12.24 6.83
C LEU A 13 4.19 -12.60 8.09
N GLU A 14 3.67 -13.59 8.82
CA GLU A 14 4.22 -14.01 10.10
C GLU A 14 5.37 -15.02 9.93
N ARG A 15 5.27 -15.89 8.92
CA ARG A 15 6.19 -17.01 8.74
C ARG A 15 6.88 -16.98 7.37
N PRO A 16 8.12 -17.52 7.28
CA PRO A 16 8.83 -17.72 6.02
C PRO A 16 7.99 -18.32 4.89
N GLY A 17 7.20 -19.35 5.22
CA GLY A 17 6.37 -20.05 4.26
C GLY A 17 5.27 -19.19 3.64
N ASP A 18 4.73 -18.20 4.37
CA ASP A 18 3.65 -17.33 3.88
C ASP A 18 4.15 -16.47 2.72
N LEU A 19 5.34 -15.88 2.88
CA LEU A 19 5.98 -15.09 1.83
C LEU A 19 6.45 -15.99 0.69
N ALA A 20 7.06 -17.14 0.98
CA ALA A 20 7.50 -18.07 -0.05
C ALA A 20 6.34 -18.52 -0.96
N ALA A 21 5.17 -18.83 -0.38
CA ALA A 21 3.98 -19.21 -1.12
C ALA A 21 3.43 -18.07 -2.00
N LEU A 22 3.57 -16.81 -1.57
CA LEU A 22 3.20 -15.67 -2.41
C LEU A 22 4.16 -15.52 -3.60
N LEU A 23 5.47 -15.56 -3.32
CA LEU A 23 6.51 -15.37 -4.34
C LEU A 23 6.46 -16.43 -5.43
N THR A 24 6.27 -17.70 -5.07
CA THR A 24 6.22 -18.80 -6.05
C THR A 24 4.99 -18.79 -6.94
N ASN A 25 3.93 -18.07 -6.54
CA ASN A 25 2.69 -17.91 -7.32
C ASN A 25 2.68 -16.64 -8.19
N LEU A 26 3.76 -15.85 -8.19
CA LEU A 26 3.87 -14.66 -9.05
C LEU A 26 4.17 -15.07 -10.48
N GLU A 27 3.50 -14.42 -11.42
CA GLU A 27 3.83 -14.49 -12.83
C GLU A 27 4.83 -13.40 -13.23
N LYS A 28 5.41 -13.55 -14.42
CA LYS A 28 6.39 -12.59 -14.92
C LYS A 28 5.79 -11.18 -15.02
N ASN A 29 6.47 -10.22 -14.41
CA ASN A 29 6.12 -8.80 -14.28
C ASN A 29 4.94 -8.51 -13.34
N ASP A 30 4.46 -9.48 -12.58
CA ASP A 30 3.48 -9.19 -11.54
C ASP A 30 4.04 -8.21 -10.50
N VAL A 31 3.12 -7.50 -9.85
CA VAL A 31 3.45 -6.57 -8.76
C VAL A 31 3.06 -7.22 -7.44
N LEU A 32 4.04 -7.41 -6.57
CA LEU A 32 3.82 -7.73 -5.15
C LEU A 32 3.83 -6.44 -4.35
N PHE A 33 2.68 -6.06 -3.80
CA PHE A 33 2.55 -4.90 -2.92
C PHE A 33 2.49 -5.34 -1.46
N ILE A 34 3.43 -4.85 -0.65
CA ILE A 34 3.48 -5.10 0.80
C ILE A 34 3.28 -3.77 1.53
N ASP A 35 2.10 -3.58 2.13
CA ASP A 35 1.84 -2.46 3.02
C ASP A 35 2.50 -2.67 4.38
N GLU A 36 2.83 -1.58 5.08
CA GLU A 36 3.55 -1.61 6.35
C GLU A 36 4.79 -2.54 6.32
N ILE A 37 5.56 -2.50 5.22
CA ILE A 37 6.69 -3.42 4.99
C ILE A 37 7.75 -3.38 6.11
N HIS A 38 7.83 -2.27 6.84
CA HIS A 38 8.67 -2.09 8.03
C HIS A 38 8.26 -2.98 9.24
N ARG A 39 7.15 -3.71 9.14
CA ARG A 39 6.65 -4.61 10.19
C ARG A 39 6.88 -6.08 9.87
N LEU A 40 7.59 -6.39 8.78
CA LEU A 40 8.05 -7.75 8.54
C LEU A 40 8.90 -8.22 9.73
N SER A 41 8.75 -9.49 10.09
CA SER A 41 9.68 -10.10 11.04
C SER A 41 11.05 -10.24 10.36
N PRO A 42 12.17 -10.18 11.11
CA PRO A 42 13.51 -10.31 10.51
C PRO A 42 13.67 -11.57 9.66
N VAL A 43 13.10 -12.69 10.11
CA VAL A 43 13.17 -13.98 9.39
C VAL A 43 12.42 -13.95 8.06
N VAL A 44 11.28 -13.25 7.99
CA VAL A 44 10.53 -13.09 6.73
C VAL A 44 11.24 -12.09 5.82
N GLU A 45 11.79 -11.01 6.39
CA GLU A 45 12.55 -10.01 5.66
C GLU A 45 13.78 -10.60 4.95
N GLU A 46 14.51 -11.50 5.61
CA GLU A 46 15.68 -12.17 5.03
C GLU A 46 15.37 -12.96 3.76
N ILE A 47 14.16 -13.50 3.62
CA ILE A 47 13.73 -14.23 2.41
C ILE A 47 13.55 -13.30 1.22
N LEU A 48 13.20 -12.03 1.46
CA LEU A 48 13.06 -11.05 0.38
C LEU A 48 14.41 -10.74 -0.27
N TYR A 49 15.53 -10.88 0.43
CA TYR A 49 16.83 -10.47 -0.11
C TYR A 49 17.22 -11.23 -1.39
N PRO A 50 17.32 -12.58 -1.38
CA PRO A 50 17.62 -13.31 -2.61
C PRO A 50 16.47 -13.23 -3.63
N ALA A 51 15.22 -13.06 -3.18
CA ALA A 51 14.08 -12.90 -4.08
C ALA A 51 14.17 -11.60 -4.90
N LEU A 52 14.74 -10.54 -4.33
CA LEU A 52 14.91 -9.24 -4.98
C LEU A 52 16.21 -9.11 -5.77
N GLU A 53 17.28 -9.78 -5.32
CA GLU A 53 18.60 -9.70 -5.95
C GLU A 53 18.72 -10.67 -7.13
N ASP A 54 18.31 -11.92 -6.92
CA ASP A 54 18.58 -13.03 -7.85
C ASP A 54 17.31 -13.71 -8.36
N PHE A 55 16.13 -13.28 -7.91
CA PHE A 55 14.86 -13.98 -8.14
C PHE A 55 14.90 -15.45 -7.69
N GLN A 56 15.48 -15.69 -6.51
CA GLN A 56 15.57 -17.03 -5.93
C GLN A 56 15.15 -17.04 -4.47
N ILE A 57 14.65 -18.17 -3.99
CA ILE A 57 14.45 -18.42 -2.56
C ILE A 57 14.85 -19.84 -2.19
N ASP A 58 15.31 -20.01 -0.95
CA ASP A 58 15.54 -21.30 -0.34
C ASP A 58 14.27 -21.73 0.42
N ILE A 59 13.76 -22.94 0.13
CA ILE A 59 12.63 -23.52 0.86
C ILE A 59 13.07 -24.84 1.51
N LEU A 60 12.73 -25.01 2.79
CA LEU A 60 12.85 -26.29 3.49
C LEU A 60 11.72 -27.24 3.03
N ILE A 61 12.09 -28.39 2.49
CA ILE A 61 11.16 -29.45 2.11
C ILE A 61 11.36 -30.64 3.05
N GLY A 62 10.24 -31.12 3.62
CA GLY A 62 10.20 -32.22 4.58
C GLY A 62 10.27 -31.76 6.04
N GLU A 63 10.16 -32.71 6.96
CA GLU A 63 10.19 -32.46 8.41
C GLU A 63 11.27 -33.30 9.10
N GLY A 64 11.74 -32.82 10.25
CA GLY A 64 12.72 -33.52 11.10
C GLY A 64 14.11 -33.64 10.46
N PRO A 65 14.92 -34.64 10.87
CA PRO A 65 16.30 -34.80 10.41
C PRO A 65 16.46 -35.04 8.90
N ALA A 66 15.38 -35.38 8.21
CA ALA A 66 15.37 -35.61 6.76
C ALA A 66 15.00 -34.34 5.96
N ALA A 67 14.67 -33.24 6.62
CA ALA A 67 14.39 -31.97 5.96
C ALA A 67 15.62 -31.48 5.19
N ARG A 68 15.40 -31.03 3.96
CA ARG A 68 16.46 -30.49 3.10
C ARG A 68 16.08 -29.13 2.55
N SER A 69 17.06 -28.24 2.41
CA SER A 69 16.87 -26.97 1.71
C SER A 69 16.94 -27.18 0.20
N VAL A 70 16.01 -26.59 -0.53
CA VAL A 70 15.96 -26.60 -2.00
C VAL A 70 15.84 -25.17 -2.50
N LYS A 71 16.69 -24.81 -3.47
CA LYS A 71 16.60 -23.55 -4.20
C LYS A 71 15.49 -23.61 -5.24
N LEU A 72 14.67 -22.57 -5.27
CA LEU A 72 13.63 -22.36 -6.26
C LEU A 72 13.84 -21.04 -6.98
N ASP A 73 13.75 -21.09 -8.31
CA ASP A 73 13.73 -19.90 -9.15
C ASP A 73 12.33 -19.27 -9.16
N LEU A 74 12.29 -17.95 -9.08
CA LEU A 74 11.09 -17.13 -9.12
C LEU A 74 10.94 -16.48 -10.50
N GLN A 75 9.69 -16.18 -10.88
CA GLN A 75 9.47 -15.31 -12.02
C GLN A 75 9.91 -13.88 -11.68
N PRO A 76 10.53 -13.14 -12.63
CA PRO A 76 10.85 -11.73 -12.42
C PRO A 76 9.58 -10.94 -12.07
N PHE A 77 9.60 -10.22 -10.96
CA PHE A 77 8.45 -9.46 -10.44
C PHE A 77 8.90 -8.08 -9.95
N THR A 78 7.93 -7.21 -9.63
CA THR A 78 8.20 -5.91 -9.01
C THR A 78 7.67 -5.89 -7.58
N LEU A 79 8.54 -5.68 -6.60
CA LEU A 79 8.14 -5.39 -5.23
C LEU A 79 7.82 -3.91 -5.07
N VAL A 80 6.65 -3.60 -4.52
CA VAL A 80 6.27 -2.26 -4.07
C VAL A 80 6.03 -2.32 -2.55
N GLY A 81 6.97 -1.77 -1.79
CA GLY A 81 6.85 -1.63 -0.34
C GLY A 81 6.26 -0.27 0.04
N ALA A 82 5.21 -0.27 0.87
CA ALA A 82 4.68 0.96 1.47
C ALA A 82 5.00 1.03 2.97
N THR A 83 5.35 2.22 3.45
CA THR A 83 5.65 2.45 4.85
C THR A 83 5.31 3.88 5.28
N THR A 84 4.77 4.02 6.49
CA THR A 84 4.61 5.30 7.17
C THR A 84 5.84 5.67 8.01
N ARG A 85 6.78 4.73 8.18
CA ARG A 85 7.94 4.83 9.08
C ARG A 85 9.20 4.38 8.33
N ALA A 86 9.61 5.15 7.33
CA ALA A 86 10.79 4.84 6.52
C ALA A 86 12.08 4.65 7.36
N GLY A 87 12.21 5.37 8.48
CA GLY A 87 13.34 5.20 9.41
C GLY A 87 13.37 3.90 10.20
N MET A 88 12.34 3.05 10.08
CA MET A 88 12.33 1.70 10.67
C MET A 88 12.62 0.58 9.68
N LEU A 89 12.84 0.92 8.41
CA LEU A 89 13.38 -0.07 7.48
C LEU A 89 14.84 -0.35 7.85
N THR A 90 15.23 -1.62 7.82
CA THR A 90 16.63 -1.99 7.95
C THR A 90 17.42 -1.43 6.75
N ASN A 91 18.71 -1.17 6.93
CA ASN A 91 19.56 -0.76 5.80
C ASN A 91 19.56 -1.82 4.68
N PRO A 92 19.73 -3.14 4.96
CA PRO A 92 19.71 -4.15 3.91
C PRO A 92 18.44 -4.16 3.06
N LEU A 93 17.26 -4.05 3.66
CA LEU A 93 16.00 -4.00 2.90
C LEU A 93 15.89 -2.70 2.10
N ARG A 94 16.23 -1.55 2.71
CA ARG A 94 16.13 -0.25 2.05
C ARG A 94 17.04 -0.17 0.83
N ASP A 95 18.26 -0.67 0.92
CA ASP A 95 19.27 -0.55 -0.12
C ASP A 95 18.93 -1.38 -1.37
N ARG A 96 17.97 -2.30 -1.29
CA ARG A 96 17.43 -3.09 -2.41
C ARG A 96 16.32 -2.39 -3.19
N PHE A 97 15.80 -1.26 -2.72
CA PHE A 97 14.82 -0.47 -3.47
C PHE A 97 15.51 0.46 -4.47
N GLY A 98 15.44 0.12 -5.76
CA GLY A 98 15.98 0.97 -6.84
C GLY A 98 15.24 2.30 -7.02
N ILE A 99 13.99 2.39 -6.56
CA ILE A 99 13.20 3.62 -6.58
C ILE A 99 12.60 3.85 -5.19
N VAL A 100 12.92 5.00 -4.59
CA VAL A 100 12.36 5.43 -3.31
C VAL A 100 11.63 6.75 -3.52
N GLN A 101 10.32 6.75 -3.23
CA GLN A 101 9.48 7.94 -3.34
C GLN A 101 8.90 8.30 -1.98
N ARG A 102 9.16 9.52 -1.52
CA ARG A 102 8.55 10.05 -0.29
C ARG A 102 7.35 10.89 -0.68
N GLN A 103 6.16 10.46 -0.30
CA GLN A 103 4.96 11.29 -0.48
C GLN A 103 4.91 12.39 0.57
N GLU A 104 4.84 13.63 0.10
CA GLU A 104 4.59 14.79 0.93
C GLU A 104 3.09 15.05 1.08
N PHE A 105 2.72 15.78 2.12
CA PHE A 105 1.33 16.24 2.25
C PHE A 105 0.95 17.14 1.08
N ASN A 106 -0.26 16.96 0.56
CA ASN A 106 -0.78 17.87 -0.46
C ASN A 106 -0.87 19.28 0.11
N ARG A 107 -0.50 20.25 -0.73
CA ARG A 107 -0.71 21.66 -0.38
C ARG A 107 -2.21 21.91 -0.24
N VAL A 108 -2.58 22.79 0.69
CA VAL A 108 -3.99 23.19 0.90
C VAL A 108 -4.63 23.71 -0.38
N GLN A 109 -3.83 24.21 -1.34
CA GLN A 109 -4.29 24.72 -2.63
C GLN A 109 -4.65 23.60 -3.64
N GLU A 110 -4.14 22.38 -3.46
CA GLU A 110 -4.39 21.23 -4.35
C GLU A 110 -5.61 20.42 -3.92
N LEU A 111 -5.83 20.32 -2.60
CA LEU A 111 -6.94 19.56 -2.03
C LEU A 111 -8.35 19.99 -2.50
N PRO A 112 -8.67 21.28 -2.74
CA PRO A 112 -9.98 21.67 -3.25
C PRO A 112 -10.27 21.04 -4.61
N ARG A 113 -9.26 20.86 -5.47
CA ARG A 113 -9.43 20.17 -6.77
C ARG A 113 -9.79 18.71 -6.56
N ILE A 114 -9.14 18.03 -5.60
CA ILE A 114 -9.45 16.65 -5.25
C ILE A 114 -10.88 16.54 -4.70
N VAL A 115 -11.27 17.42 -3.78
CA VAL A 115 -12.62 17.44 -3.20
C VAL A 115 -13.68 17.63 -4.28
N ARG A 116 -13.51 18.62 -5.17
CA ARG A 116 -14.47 18.88 -6.26
C ARG A 116 -14.55 17.72 -7.24
N ARG A 117 -13.41 17.10 -7.59
CA ARG A 117 -13.39 15.90 -8.43
C ARG A 117 -14.14 14.75 -7.78
N SER A 118 -13.90 14.50 -6.49
CA SER A 118 -14.60 13.45 -5.75
C SER A 118 -16.08 13.74 -5.58
N ALA A 119 -16.48 14.99 -5.39
CA ALA A 119 -17.88 15.40 -5.35
C ALA A 119 -18.59 15.13 -6.69
N SER A 120 -17.95 15.50 -7.80
CA SER A 120 -18.46 15.22 -9.15
C SER A 120 -18.65 13.72 -9.41
N ILE A 121 -17.68 12.88 -9.03
CA ILE A 121 -17.79 11.42 -9.17
C ILE A 121 -18.96 10.85 -8.35
N LEU A 122 -19.25 11.45 -7.19
CA LEU A 122 -20.28 11.00 -6.27
C LEU A 122 -21.64 11.67 -6.51
N GLY A 123 -21.76 12.55 -7.52
CA GLY A 123 -22.99 13.32 -7.78
C GLY A 123 -23.37 14.29 -6.66
N ILE A 124 -22.37 14.82 -5.94
CA ILE A 124 -22.58 15.77 -4.84
C ILE A 124 -22.37 17.19 -5.37
N ASP A 125 -23.39 18.05 -5.23
CA ASP A 125 -23.22 19.47 -5.48
C ASP A 125 -22.24 20.08 -4.47
N CYS A 126 -21.16 20.65 -5.00
CA CYS A 126 -20.05 21.15 -4.18
C CYS A 126 -19.54 22.47 -4.73
N THR A 127 -19.82 23.55 -3.99
CA THR A 127 -19.34 24.90 -4.30
C THR A 127 -17.82 24.99 -4.12
N ALA A 128 -17.18 25.96 -4.78
CA ALA A 128 -15.74 26.19 -4.63
C ALA A 128 -15.35 26.49 -3.18
N ASP A 129 -16.15 27.30 -2.48
CA ASP A 129 -15.92 27.67 -1.08
C ASP A 129 -16.10 26.47 -0.15
N GLY A 130 -17.14 25.65 -0.37
CA GLY A 130 -17.36 24.42 0.40
C GLY A 130 -16.20 23.43 0.24
N ALA A 131 -15.70 23.26 -0.98
CA ALA A 131 -14.53 22.43 -1.25
C ALA A 131 -13.26 22.98 -0.57
N GLY A 132 -13.07 24.31 -0.58
CA GLY A 132 -11.98 24.99 0.12
C GLY A 132 -12.03 24.77 1.64
N GLU A 133 -13.23 24.79 2.21
CA GLU A 133 -13.47 24.63 3.64
C GLU A 133 -13.23 23.19 4.13
N ILE A 134 -13.61 22.20 3.32
CA ILE A 134 -13.25 20.79 3.51
C ILE A 134 -11.73 20.62 3.42
N ALA A 135 -11.10 21.19 2.39
CA ALA A 135 -9.67 21.08 2.15
C ALA A 135 -8.83 21.63 3.31
N ARG A 136 -9.20 22.80 3.86
CA ARG A 136 -8.53 23.39 5.04
C ARG A 136 -8.55 22.47 6.27
N ARG A 137 -9.61 21.68 6.46
CA ARG A 137 -9.75 20.73 7.59
C ARG A 137 -9.20 19.33 7.32
N ALA A 138 -8.78 19.06 6.08
CA ALA A 138 -8.32 17.74 5.68
C ALA A 138 -6.85 17.44 6.03
N ARG A 139 -6.14 18.39 6.67
CA ARG A 139 -4.74 18.24 7.11
C ARG A 139 -3.82 17.71 6.00
N GLY A 140 -3.88 18.34 4.83
CA GLY A 140 -3.01 17.97 3.69
C GLY A 140 -3.27 16.56 3.12
N THR A 141 -4.35 15.88 3.52
CA THR A 141 -4.53 14.45 3.23
C THR A 141 -5.79 14.19 2.38
N PRO A 142 -5.65 13.68 1.14
CA PRO A 142 -6.80 13.37 0.27
C PRO A 142 -7.82 12.42 0.91
N ARG A 143 -7.34 11.39 1.62
CA ARG A 143 -8.19 10.43 2.34
C ARG A 143 -9.10 11.12 3.37
N ILE A 144 -8.57 12.09 4.12
CA ILE A 144 -9.35 12.84 5.11
C ILE A 144 -10.33 13.77 4.39
N ALA A 145 -9.91 14.43 3.32
CA ALA A 145 -10.77 15.31 2.52
C ALA A 145 -12.01 14.57 2.00
N ASN A 146 -11.83 13.38 1.42
CA ASN A 146 -12.94 12.57 0.93
C ASN A 146 -13.85 12.03 2.05
N ARG A 147 -13.29 11.76 3.24
CA ARG A 147 -14.09 11.40 4.41
C ARG A 147 -14.95 12.57 4.89
N LEU A 148 -14.39 13.77 4.92
CA LEU A 148 -15.11 14.99 5.32
C LEU A 148 -16.20 15.34 4.30
N LEU A 149 -15.92 15.25 3.00
CA LEU A 149 -16.90 15.48 1.95
C LEU A 149 -18.17 14.62 2.14
N ARG A 150 -18.01 13.32 2.39
CA ARG A 150 -19.15 12.43 2.65
C ARG A 150 -19.97 12.85 3.87
N ARG A 151 -19.30 13.21 4.97
CA ARG A 151 -19.98 13.68 6.20
C ARG A 151 -20.73 15.00 5.99
N VAL A 152 -20.13 15.93 5.25
CA VAL A 152 -20.77 17.23 4.93
C VAL A 152 -22.00 17.02 4.06
N ARG A 153 -21.93 16.12 3.06
CA ARG A 153 -23.08 15.72 2.27
C ARG A 153 -24.20 15.16 3.14
N ASP A 154 -23.89 14.17 4.00
CA ASP A 154 -24.90 13.51 4.83
C ASP A 154 -25.63 14.53 5.72
N TYR A 155 -24.90 15.49 6.29
CA TYR A 155 -25.49 16.58 7.07
C TYR A 155 -26.39 17.49 6.21
N ALA A 156 -25.93 17.88 5.02
CA ALA A 156 -26.69 18.74 4.11
C ALA A 156 -28.01 18.09 3.66
N GLN A 157 -28.00 16.78 3.40
CA GLN A 157 -29.20 16.02 3.02
C GLN A 157 -30.22 15.97 4.16
N VAL A 158 -29.79 15.57 5.37
CA VAL A 158 -30.69 15.52 6.54
C VAL A 158 -31.29 16.88 6.87
N LYS A 159 -30.50 17.96 6.74
CA LYS A 159 -30.99 19.31 6.98
C LYS A 159 -32.02 19.74 5.93
N ALA A 160 -31.78 19.44 4.66
CA ALA A 160 -32.73 19.75 3.58
C ALA A 160 -34.06 19.00 3.75
N ASP A 161 -34.01 17.72 4.16
CA ASP A 161 -35.21 16.91 4.42
C ASP A 161 -35.99 17.39 5.65
N ALA A 162 -35.33 18.04 6.61
CA ALA A 162 -35.96 18.57 7.83
C ALA A 162 -36.55 19.99 7.65
N GLU A 163 -36.12 20.70 6.61
CA GLU A 163 -36.58 22.07 6.28
C GLU A 163 -37.61 22.09 5.12
N GLY A 164 -37.91 20.93 4.53
CA GLY A 164 -38.94 20.73 3.48
C GLY A 164 -40.22 20.10 4.01
#